data_AF-A0A8X6PVG0-F1
#
_entry.id   AF-A0A8X6PVG0-F1
#
_cell.length_a   1.000
_cell.length_b   1.000
_cell.length_c   1.000
_cell.angle_alpha   90.00
_cell.angle_beta   90.00
_cell.angle_gamma   90.00
#
_symmetry.space_group_name_H-M   'P 1'
#
loop_
_entity.id
_entity.type
_entity.pdbx_description
1 polymer ?
#
loop_
_entity_poly.entity_id
_entity_poly.type
_entity_poly.pdbx_seq_one_letter_code
_entity_poly.pdbx_strand_id
1 'polypeptide(L)'
;MADSEQKQAAANDSSVLEKTVFVENLRTSVEKLIKILKPVYAEKFGDNAISALVRRRDGYEITFSSIEAAKECIENGFKVDNRQYDGVSLCNSDLLVNLNPVPAYIDDVSIAKKLTDIGCTFVGEIKHAQVDGIDTGRRKVIVRLPNNMRSLPRAIIVKGPNGRDERIEAFHRNQRIRKNTR
;
A
#
# COMPACT_ATOMS: atom_id res chain seq x y z
N MET A 1 -14.74 -20.75 27.38
CA MET A 1 -15.30 -19.44 26.98
C MET A 1 -14.24 -18.45 26.45
N ALA A 2 -12.96 -18.85 26.27
CA ALA A 2 -11.89 -17.96 25.80
C ALA A 2 -11.62 -17.99 24.28
N ASP A 3 -12.17 -18.96 23.55
CA ASP A 3 -11.93 -19.13 22.09
C ASP A 3 -12.82 -18.24 21.19
N SER A 4 -13.86 -17.63 21.75
CA SER A 4 -14.82 -16.80 21.01
C SER A 4 -14.35 -15.36 20.79
N GLU A 5 -13.51 -14.81 21.67
CA GLU A 5 -13.03 -13.42 21.56
C GLU A 5 -11.85 -13.25 20.59
N GLN A 6 -10.97 -14.25 20.45
CA GLN A 6 -9.82 -14.17 19.53
C GLN A 6 -10.22 -14.34 18.05
N LYS A 7 -11.32 -15.07 17.76
CA LYS A 7 -11.88 -15.13 16.39
C LYS A 7 -12.59 -13.84 15.96
N GLN A 8 -13.17 -13.09 16.90
CA GLN A 8 -13.82 -11.81 16.61
C GLN A 8 -12.82 -10.67 16.35
N ALA A 9 -11.65 -10.67 17.00
CA ALA A 9 -10.62 -9.67 16.75
C ALA A 9 -10.01 -9.78 15.33
N ALA A 10 -9.79 -10.99 14.82
CA ALA A 10 -9.25 -11.22 13.47
C ALA A 10 -10.27 -10.91 12.35
N ALA A 11 -11.57 -11.15 12.59
CA ALA A 11 -12.63 -10.80 11.65
C ALA A 11 -12.90 -9.28 11.59
N ASN A 12 -12.72 -8.57 12.70
CA ASN A 12 -12.88 -7.11 12.74
C ASN A 12 -11.73 -6.36 12.04
N ASP A 13 -10.51 -6.91 12.06
CA ASP A 13 -9.31 -6.28 11.50
C ASP A 13 -9.30 -6.28 9.96
N SER A 14 -9.90 -7.29 9.31
CA SER A 14 -10.11 -7.27 7.84
C SER A 14 -11.13 -6.19 7.45
N SER A 15 -12.16 -5.98 8.29
CA SER A 15 -13.21 -5.00 8.01
C SER A 15 -12.66 -3.57 7.97
N VAL A 16 -11.68 -3.22 8.82
CA VAL A 16 -11.15 -1.84 8.87
C VAL A 16 -10.33 -1.53 7.62
N LEU A 17 -9.57 -2.50 7.10
CA LEU A 17 -8.78 -2.32 5.88
C LEU A 17 -9.67 -2.17 4.64
N GLU A 18 -10.73 -2.96 4.55
CA GLU A 18 -11.74 -2.86 3.48
C GLU A 18 -12.54 -1.56 3.54
N LYS A 19 -12.54 -0.90 4.71
CA LYS A 19 -13.12 0.43 4.93
C LYS A 19 -12.10 1.57 4.80
N THR A 20 -10.83 1.28 4.52
CA THR A 20 -9.77 2.30 4.48
C THR A 20 -9.27 2.57 3.06
N VAL A 21 -9.37 3.83 2.67
CA VAL A 21 -9.02 4.33 1.34
C VAL A 21 -7.84 5.29 1.45
N PHE A 22 -6.88 5.17 0.54
CA PHE A 22 -5.83 6.16 0.33
C PHE A 22 -6.19 7.09 -0.81
N VAL A 23 -6.15 8.40 -0.53
CA VAL A 23 -6.32 9.46 -1.52
C VAL A 23 -4.99 10.15 -1.78
N GLU A 24 -4.44 9.96 -2.96
CA GLU A 24 -3.17 10.56 -3.40
C GLU A 24 -3.30 12.03 -3.79
N ASN A 25 -2.17 12.74 -3.72
CA ASN A 25 -2.01 14.16 -4.09
C ASN A 25 -2.94 15.14 -3.35
N LEU A 26 -3.53 14.69 -2.25
CA LEU A 26 -4.37 15.52 -1.40
C LEU A 26 -3.50 16.34 -0.43
N ARG A 27 -3.32 17.64 -0.76
CA ARG A 27 -2.47 18.58 -0.01
C ARG A 27 -3.24 19.49 0.97
N THR A 28 -4.56 19.40 0.97
CA THR A 28 -5.42 20.18 1.87
C THR A 28 -5.11 19.85 3.34
N SER A 29 -5.22 20.84 4.24
CA SER A 29 -4.99 20.60 5.67
C SER A 29 -6.08 19.69 6.26
N VAL A 30 -5.74 18.99 7.35
CA VAL A 30 -6.65 18.05 8.02
C VAL A 30 -7.93 18.78 8.44
N GLU A 31 -7.81 19.98 9.01
CA GLU A 31 -8.97 20.73 9.51
C GLU A 31 -9.91 21.16 8.38
N LYS A 32 -9.35 21.61 7.26
CA LYS A 32 -10.15 22.00 6.09
C LYS A 32 -10.83 20.78 5.46
N LEU A 33 -10.13 19.65 5.37
CA LEU A 33 -10.70 18.39 4.90
C LEU A 33 -11.85 17.91 5.77
N ILE A 34 -11.72 17.93 7.09
CA ILE A 34 -12.79 17.50 8.00
C ILE A 34 -14.05 18.36 7.78
N LYS A 35 -13.89 19.68 7.66
CA LYS A 35 -15.03 20.59 7.42
C LYS A 35 -15.76 20.30 6.11
N ILE A 36 -15.05 19.82 5.09
CA ILE A 36 -15.63 19.51 3.77
C ILE A 36 -16.24 18.11 3.75
N LEU A 37 -15.51 17.10 4.24
CA LEU A 37 -15.92 15.70 4.12
C LEU A 37 -17.00 15.31 5.12
N LYS A 38 -16.97 15.86 6.34
CA LYS A 38 -17.89 15.44 7.40
C LYS A 38 -19.36 15.64 6.99
N PRO A 39 -19.79 16.82 6.46
CA PRO A 39 -21.17 16.99 5.99
C PRO A 39 -21.53 16.06 4.81
N VAL A 40 -20.63 15.93 3.84
CA VAL A 40 -20.87 15.16 2.60
C VAL A 40 -21.15 13.69 2.88
N TYR A 41 -20.34 13.08 3.76
CA TYR A 41 -20.53 11.67 4.10
C TYR A 41 -21.56 11.48 5.22
N ALA A 42 -21.81 12.49 6.07
CA ALA A 42 -22.86 12.41 7.08
C ALA A 42 -24.26 12.32 6.49
N GLU A 43 -24.54 13.03 5.40
CA GLU A 43 -25.83 12.99 4.72
C GLU A 43 -26.20 11.57 4.23
N LYS A 44 -25.20 10.81 3.78
CA LYS A 44 -25.40 9.47 3.19
C LYS A 44 -25.19 8.31 4.18
N PHE A 45 -24.27 8.46 5.12
CA PHE A 45 -23.78 7.38 5.97
C PHE A 45 -23.84 7.70 7.48
N GLY A 46 -24.39 8.86 7.85
CA GLY A 46 -24.56 9.31 9.24
C GLY A 46 -23.37 10.08 9.81
N ASP A 47 -23.57 10.78 10.92
CA ASP A 47 -22.64 11.77 11.50
C ASP A 47 -21.19 11.28 11.76
N ASN A 48 -21.00 9.97 11.85
CA ASN A 48 -19.71 9.30 12.09
C ASN A 48 -19.25 8.44 10.90
N ALA A 49 -19.60 8.83 9.68
CA ALA A 49 -19.23 8.13 8.44
C ALA A 49 -17.71 7.94 8.24
N ILE A 50 -16.90 8.87 8.77
CA ILE A 50 -15.44 8.81 8.72
C ILE A 50 -14.94 8.61 10.15
N SER A 51 -14.27 7.49 10.40
CA SER A 51 -13.74 7.12 11.70
C SER A 51 -12.31 7.61 11.92
N ALA A 52 -11.50 7.69 10.85
CA ALA A 52 -10.15 8.23 10.92
C ALA A 52 -9.75 8.95 9.62
N LEU A 53 -8.95 10.01 9.78
CA LEU A 53 -8.35 10.76 8.68
C LEU A 53 -6.87 11.00 9.02
N VAL A 54 -5.97 10.23 8.42
CA VAL A 54 -4.54 10.23 8.75
C VAL A 54 -3.75 10.83 7.60
N ARG A 55 -3.06 11.95 7.85
CA ARG A 55 -2.15 12.56 6.88
C ARG A 55 -0.96 11.61 6.63
N ARG A 56 -0.70 11.33 5.35
CA ARG A 56 0.53 10.71 4.87
C ARG A 56 1.34 11.72 4.06
N ARG A 57 2.55 11.36 3.62
CA ARG A 57 3.42 12.26 2.84
C ARG A 57 2.73 12.79 1.59
N ASP A 58 2.11 11.88 0.83
CA ASP A 58 1.56 12.17 -0.50
C ASP A 58 0.03 12.13 -0.54
N GLY A 59 -0.65 12.13 0.61
CA GLY A 59 -2.09 11.98 0.62
C GLY A 59 -2.70 11.80 2.01
N TYR A 60 -3.88 11.19 2.04
CA TYR A 60 -4.58 10.85 3.27
C TYR A 60 -5.06 9.41 3.24
N GLU A 61 -4.91 8.72 4.36
CA GLU A 61 -5.66 7.50 4.63
C GLU A 61 -6.96 7.87 5.34
N ILE A 62 -8.06 7.45 4.77
CA ILE A 62 -9.41 7.73 5.24
C ILE A 62 -10.06 6.40 5.59
N THR A 63 -10.34 6.19 6.87
CA THR A 63 -11.10 5.03 7.33
C THR A 63 -12.55 5.44 7.48
N PHE A 64 -13.44 4.73 6.78
CA PHE A 64 -14.88 4.90 6.87
C PHE A 64 -15.47 3.98 7.95
N SER A 65 -16.68 4.29 8.41
CA SER A 65 -17.41 3.43 9.35
C SER A 65 -17.99 2.17 8.67
N SER A 66 -18.26 2.24 7.37
CA SER A 66 -18.86 1.18 6.56
C SER A 66 -18.05 0.90 5.28
N ILE A 67 -18.13 -0.33 4.76
CA ILE A 67 -17.40 -0.73 3.54
C ILE A 67 -18.04 -0.05 2.33
N GLU A 68 -19.35 0.14 2.39
CA GLU A 68 -20.15 0.82 1.37
C GLU A 68 -19.67 2.25 1.14
N ALA A 69 -19.34 2.99 2.21
CA ALA A 69 -18.80 4.34 2.12
C ALA A 69 -17.40 4.37 1.48
N ALA A 70 -16.56 3.38 1.79
CA ALA A 70 -15.25 3.24 1.17
C ALA A 70 -15.37 2.91 -0.33
N LYS A 71 -16.28 2.01 -0.70
CA LYS A 71 -16.56 1.68 -2.11
C LYS A 71 -17.12 2.88 -2.87
N GLU A 72 -18.09 3.60 -2.29
CA GLU A 72 -18.64 4.79 -2.93
C GLU A 72 -17.56 5.86 -3.18
N CYS A 73 -16.65 6.05 -2.20
CA CYS A 73 -15.51 6.95 -2.35
C CYS A 73 -14.61 6.58 -3.54
N ILE A 74 -14.44 5.29 -3.82
CA ILE A 74 -13.63 4.79 -4.93
C ILE A 74 -14.38 4.93 -6.26
N GLU A 75 -15.65 4.49 -6.30
CA GLU A 75 -16.44 4.40 -7.54
C GLU A 75 -16.91 5.77 -8.05
N ASN A 76 -17.37 6.65 -7.17
CA ASN A 76 -17.89 7.98 -7.54
C ASN A 76 -16.81 9.07 -7.57
N GLY A 77 -15.57 8.70 -7.22
CA GLY A 77 -14.41 9.58 -7.13
C GLY A 77 -14.44 10.47 -5.87
N PHE A 78 -13.27 10.64 -5.27
CA PHE A 78 -13.12 11.53 -4.11
C PHE A 78 -13.07 12.99 -4.57
N LYS A 79 -13.98 13.83 -4.07
CA LYS A 79 -14.13 15.23 -4.50
C LYS A 79 -13.95 16.21 -3.34
N VAL A 80 -13.12 17.23 -3.56
CA VAL A 80 -12.91 18.34 -2.62
C VAL A 80 -12.86 19.65 -3.41
N ASP A 81 -13.65 20.65 -3.02
CA ASP A 81 -13.67 21.99 -3.64
C ASP A 81 -13.76 21.94 -5.19
N ASN A 82 -14.73 21.22 -5.75
CA ASN A 82 -14.91 20.98 -7.20
C ASN A 82 -13.77 20.26 -7.93
N ARG A 83 -12.74 19.79 -7.22
CA ARG A 83 -11.67 18.96 -7.78
C ARG A 83 -11.94 17.49 -7.51
N GLN A 84 -11.94 16.69 -8.56
CA GLN A 84 -11.93 15.23 -8.47
C GLN A 84 -10.49 14.73 -8.31
N TYR A 85 -10.31 13.75 -7.42
CA TYR A 85 -9.05 13.07 -7.19
C TYR A 85 -9.17 11.66 -7.76
N ASP A 86 -8.29 11.34 -8.72
CA ASP A 86 -8.31 10.05 -9.43
C ASP A 86 -7.45 8.98 -8.72
N GLY A 87 -6.54 9.40 -7.84
CA GLY A 87 -5.66 8.52 -7.07
C GLY A 87 -6.32 7.98 -5.81
N VAL A 88 -7.51 7.39 -5.94
CA VAL A 88 -8.29 6.83 -4.83
C VAL A 88 -8.18 5.32 -4.89
N SER A 89 -7.60 4.71 -3.86
CA SER A 89 -7.33 3.27 -3.84
C SER A 89 -7.55 2.71 -2.46
N LEU A 90 -7.88 1.42 -2.35
CA LEU A 90 -7.82 0.75 -1.05
C LEU A 90 -6.37 0.76 -0.55
N CYS A 91 -6.16 1.03 0.74
CA CYS A 91 -4.82 1.15 1.32
C CYS A 91 -3.87 -0.04 1.07
N ASN A 92 -4.41 -1.20 0.67
CA ASN A 92 -3.68 -2.42 0.37
C ASN A 92 -3.38 -2.68 -1.12
N SER A 93 -3.82 -1.83 -2.07
CA SER A 93 -3.87 -2.30 -3.47
C SER A 93 -2.51 -2.30 -4.16
N ASP A 94 -1.67 -1.26 -4.12
CA ASP A 94 -0.40 -1.28 -4.85
C ASP A 94 0.74 -0.63 -4.07
N LEU A 95 1.91 -1.26 -4.11
CA LEU A 95 3.01 -1.00 -3.21
C LEU A 95 4.32 -0.95 -3.99
N LEU A 96 4.96 0.23 -3.98
CA LEU A 96 6.28 0.41 -4.57
C LEU A 96 7.34 -0.22 -3.65
N VAL A 97 8.05 -1.22 -4.18
CA VAL A 97 9.10 -1.97 -3.52
C VAL A 97 10.42 -1.68 -4.20
N ASN A 98 11.41 -1.26 -3.42
CA ASN A 98 12.80 -1.14 -3.86
C ASN A 98 13.54 -2.41 -3.44
N LEU A 99 14.11 -3.10 -4.41
CA LEU A 99 14.94 -4.29 -4.23
C LEU A 99 16.40 -3.88 -4.28
N ASN A 100 17.17 -4.16 -3.23
CA ASN A 100 18.58 -3.76 -3.14
C ASN A 100 19.34 -4.58 -2.08
N PRO A 101 20.53 -5.15 -2.38
CA PRO A 101 21.14 -5.26 -3.70
C PRO A 101 20.54 -6.42 -4.51
N VAL A 102 20.41 -6.22 -5.81
CA VAL A 102 20.07 -7.27 -6.78
C VAL A 102 21.32 -7.54 -7.63
N PRO A 103 21.93 -8.73 -7.53
CA PRO A 103 23.07 -9.08 -8.37
C PRO A 103 22.72 -9.05 -9.86
N ALA A 104 23.68 -8.67 -10.71
CA ALA A 104 23.46 -8.50 -12.15
C ALA A 104 23.03 -9.79 -12.89
N TYR A 105 23.39 -10.96 -12.36
CA TYR A 105 23.01 -12.25 -12.92
C TYR A 105 21.62 -12.73 -12.49
N ILE A 106 20.94 -12.03 -11.57
CA ILE A 106 19.53 -12.30 -11.26
C ILE A 106 18.68 -11.62 -12.31
N ASP A 107 17.86 -12.38 -13.02
CA ASP A 107 16.92 -11.87 -14.01
C ASP A 107 15.61 -11.41 -13.36
N ASP A 108 14.91 -10.51 -14.06
CA ASP A 108 13.61 -10.00 -13.62
C ASP A 108 12.56 -11.09 -13.53
N VAL A 109 12.68 -12.15 -14.33
CA VAL A 109 11.76 -13.30 -14.30
C VAL A 109 11.88 -14.06 -12.98
N SER A 110 13.07 -14.24 -12.42
CA SER A 110 13.23 -14.91 -11.12
C SER A 110 12.68 -14.08 -9.96
N ILE A 111 12.85 -12.75 -10.02
CA ILE A 111 12.24 -11.83 -9.06
C ILE A 111 10.73 -11.85 -9.20
N ALA A 112 10.25 -11.83 -10.45
CA ALA A 112 8.84 -11.88 -10.79
C ALA A 112 8.19 -13.12 -10.19
N LYS A 113 8.74 -14.28 -10.52
CA LYS A 113 8.31 -15.56 -9.98
C LYS A 113 8.28 -15.55 -8.45
N LYS A 114 9.34 -15.04 -7.81
CA LYS A 114 9.41 -15.07 -6.34
C LYS A 114 8.33 -14.24 -5.65
N LEU A 115 8.01 -13.02 -6.13
CA LEU A 115 6.95 -12.25 -5.47
C LEU A 115 5.57 -12.84 -5.77
N THR A 116 5.37 -13.48 -6.94
CA THR A 116 4.15 -14.24 -7.24
C THR A 116 3.99 -15.44 -6.31
N ASP A 117 5.07 -16.17 -6.04
CA ASP A 117 5.07 -17.29 -5.09
C ASP A 117 4.71 -16.84 -3.65
N ILE A 118 5.00 -15.58 -3.31
CA ILE A 118 4.63 -14.95 -2.03
C ILE A 118 3.15 -14.49 -2.03
N GLY A 119 2.46 -14.61 -3.17
CA GLY A 119 1.05 -14.23 -3.35
C GLY A 119 0.84 -12.80 -3.81
N CYS A 120 1.90 -12.09 -4.21
CA CYS A 120 1.77 -10.73 -4.73
C CYS A 120 1.39 -10.74 -6.22
N THR A 121 0.66 -9.72 -6.68
CA THR A 121 0.41 -9.48 -8.11
C THR A 121 1.33 -8.39 -8.62
N PHE A 122 1.98 -8.61 -9.77
CA PHE A 122 2.85 -7.60 -10.39
C PHE A 122 2.05 -6.54 -11.11
N VAL A 123 2.49 -5.30 -10.96
CA VAL A 123 1.93 -4.16 -11.67
C VAL A 123 3.05 -3.51 -12.50
N GLY A 124 3.06 -3.83 -13.79
CA GLY A 124 4.04 -3.30 -14.75
C GLY A 124 5.41 -3.96 -14.69
N GLU A 125 6.41 -3.26 -15.22
CA GLU A 125 7.78 -3.74 -15.39
C GLU A 125 8.69 -3.42 -14.19
N ILE A 126 9.74 -4.22 -14.01
CA ILE A 126 10.79 -3.97 -13.03
C ILE A 126 11.73 -2.90 -13.60
N LYS A 127 11.85 -1.76 -12.89
CA LYS A 127 12.70 -0.65 -13.31
C LYS A 127 14.09 -0.78 -12.69
N HIS A 128 15.11 -0.74 -13.52
CA HIS A 128 16.51 -0.71 -13.11
C HIS A 128 16.96 0.72 -12.85
N ALA A 129 17.66 0.96 -11.74
CA ALA A 129 18.35 2.22 -11.53
C ALA A 129 19.78 2.12 -12.08
N GLN A 130 20.08 2.94 -13.07
CA GLN A 130 21.39 3.04 -13.70
C GLN A 130 22.02 4.40 -13.42
N VAL A 131 23.35 4.42 -13.30
CA VAL A 131 24.17 5.64 -13.23
C VAL A 131 25.21 5.51 -14.33
N ASP A 132 25.25 6.49 -15.24
CA ASP A 132 26.14 6.49 -16.42
C ASP A 132 26.08 5.18 -17.24
N GLY A 133 24.87 4.62 -17.39
CA GLY A 133 24.63 3.36 -18.10
C GLY A 133 25.02 2.09 -17.33
N ILE A 134 25.52 2.21 -16.11
CA ILE A 134 25.91 1.07 -15.25
C ILE A 134 24.75 0.73 -14.30
N ASP A 135 24.34 -0.55 -14.28
CA ASP A 135 23.34 -1.05 -13.33
C ASP A 135 23.88 -0.99 -11.89
N THR A 136 23.13 -0.33 -11.01
CA THR A 136 23.50 -0.15 -9.60
C THR A 136 23.05 -1.31 -8.70
N GLY A 137 22.41 -2.33 -9.26
CA GLY A 137 21.78 -3.42 -8.51
C GLY A 137 20.52 -2.99 -7.75
N ARG A 138 20.03 -1.76 -7.97
CA ARG A 138 18.78 -1.27 -7.38
C ARG A 138 17.66 -1.45 -8.39
N ARG A 139 16.64 -2.22 -8.01
CA ARG A 139 15.44 -2.41 -8.83
C ARG A 139 14.21 -1.87 -8.13
N LYS A 140 13.23 -1.40 -8.89
CA LYS A 140 11.95 -0.92 -8.39
C LYS A 140 10.83 -1.72 -9.05
N VAL A 141 9.92 -2.22 -8.23
CA VAL A 141 8.75 -2.96 -8.69
C VAL A 141 7.53 -2.47 -7.95
N ILE A 142 6.39 -2.41 -8.65
CA ILE A 142 5.10 -2.16 -8.02
C ILE A 142 4.41 -3.50 -7.90
N VAL A 143 4.00 -3.84 -6.68
CA VAL A 143 3.27 -5.07 -6.40
C VAL A 143 2.01 -4.79 -5.61
N ARG A 144 0.97 -5.56 -5.91
CA ARG A 144 -0.22 -5.68 -5.10
C ARG A 144 -0.02 -6.78 -4.08
N LEU A 145 -0.20 -6.46 -2.80
CA LEU A 145 -0.13 -7.46 -1.74
C LEU A 145 -1.41 -8.28 -1.71
N PRO A 146 -1.34 -9.58 -1.36
CA PRO A 146 -2.54 -10.35 -1.10
C PRO A 146 -3.25 -9.83 0.16
N ASN A 147 -4.55 -10.03 0.25
CA ASN A 147 -5.39 -9.47 1.32
C ASN A 147 -4.96 -9.88 2.74
N ASN A 148 -4.25 -11.01 2.87
CA ASN A 148 -3.72 -11.52 4.13
C ASN A 148 -2.32 -10.98 4.48
N MET A 149 -1.72 -10.14 3.64
CA MET A 149 -0.35 -9.62 3.81
C MET A 149 -0.36 -8.09 3.92
N ARG A 150 0.13 -7.58 5.06
CA ARG A 150 0.25 -6.13 5.32
C ARG A 150 1.54 -5.51 4.78
N SER A 151 2.56 -6.34 4.55
CA SER A 151 3.89 -5.93 4.09
C SER A 151 4.64 -7.13 3.50
N LEU A 152 5.52 -6.87 2.54
CA LEU A 152 6.51 -7.87 2.15
C LEU A 152 7.48 -8.17 3.30
N PRO A 153 8.12 -9.35 3.30
CA PRO A 153 9.23 -9.62 4.18
C PRO A 153 10.39 -8.64 3.93
N ARG A 154 11.22 -8.41 4.95
CA ARG A 154 12.38 -7.51 4.90
C ARG A 154 13.37 -7.88 3.79
N ALA A 155 13.46 -9.16 3.50
CA ALA A 155 14.23 -9.70 2.38
C ALA A 155 13.49 -10.89 1.77
N ILE A 156 13.70 -11.09 0.48
CA ILE A 156 13.26 -12.26 -0.27
C ILE A 156 14.49 -13.07 -0.68
N ILE A 157 14.31 -14.39 -0.76
CA ILE A 157 15.32 -15.29 -1.32
C ILE A 157 14.90 -15.60 -2.76
N VAL A 158 15.70 -15.15 -3.72
CA VAL A 158 15.49 -15.38 -5.14
C VAL A 158 16.51 -16.40 -5.62
N LYS A 159 16.04 -17.47 -6.23
CA LYS A 159 16.90 -18.47 -6.84
C LYS A 159 17.33 -17.97 -8.22
N GLY A 160 18.63 -17.73 -8.39
CA GLY A 160 19.19 -17.28 -9.65
C GLY A 160 19.26 -18.38 -10.72
N PRO A 161 19.54 -18.02 -11.97
CA PRO A 161 19.64 -18.95 -13.09
C PRO A 161 20.71 -20.04 -12.88
N ASN A 162 21.74 -19.74 -12.08
CA ASN A 162 22.82 -20.67 -11.75
C ASN A 162 22.48 -21.61 -10.57
N GLY A 163 21.22 -21.62 -10.11
CA GLY A 163 20.77 -22.46 -8.99
C GLY A 163 21.18 -21.95 -7.60
N ARG A 164 21.86 -20.80 -7.51
CA ARG A 164 22.28 -20.15 -6.27
C ARG A 164 21.16 -19.28 -5.71
N ASP A 165 20.96 -19.37 -4.40
CA ASP A 165 20.01 -18.55 -3.67
C ASP A 165 20.64 -17.20 -3.31
N GLU A 166 19.97 -16.11 -3.68
CA GLU A 166 20.39 -14.75 -3.38
C GLU A 166 19.38 -14.05 -2.48
N ARG A 167 19.90 -13.45 -1.42
CA ARG A 167 19.10 -12.69 -0.46
C ARG A 167 19.03 -11.24 -0.93
N ILE A 168 17.84 -10.80 -1.32
CA ILE A 168 17.56 -9.45 -1.80
C ILE A 168 16.71 -8.73 -0.77
N GLU A 169 17.15 -7.57 -0.27
CA GLU A 169 16.32 -6.78 0.64
C GLU A 169 15.18 -6.09 -0.12
N ALA A 170 13.98 -6.15 0.43
CA ALA A 170 12.78 -5.56 -0.15
C ALA A 170 12.31 -4.42 0.73
N PHE A 171 12.50 -3.19 0.27
CA PHE A 171 12.18 -1.97 0.99
C PHE A 171 10.91 -1.33 0.47
N HIS A 172 9.99 -0.96 1.35
CA HIS A 172 8.79 -0.28 0.93
C HIS A 172 8.19 0.62 2.02
N ARG A 173 7.17 1.43 1.68
CA ARG A 173 6.58 2.44 2.57
C ARG A 173 6.14 1.90 3.95
N ASN A 174 5.64 0.66 4.00
CA ASN A 174 5.23 0.02 5.27
C ASN A 174 6.41 -0.54 6.10
N GLN A 175 7.62 -0.68 5.54
CA GLN A 175 8.82 -1.07 6.28
C GLN A 175 9.56 0.19 6.71
N ARG A 176 9.28 0.62 7.94
CA ARG A 176 10.01 1.70 8.63
C ARG A 176 11.52 1.41 8.58
N ILE A 177 12.26 2.18 7.79
CA ILE A 177 13.66 2.44 8.12
C ILE A 177 13.63 3.59 9.12
N ARG A 178 13.72 3.29 10.41
CA ARG A 178 14.23 4.30 11.35
C ARG A 178 15.65 4.58 10.88
N LYS A 179 15.85 5.69 10.17
CA LYS A 179 17.19 6.29 10.14
C LYS A 179 17.48 6.66 11.59
N ASN A 180 18.28 5.84 12.26
CA ASN A 180 18.99 6.33 13.42
C ASN A 180 19.91 7.43 12.89
N THR A 181 19.45 8.67 12.97
CA THR A 181 20.29 9.84 12.90
C THR A 181 21.27 9.70 14.06
N ARG A 182 22.51 9.33 13.72
CA ARG A 182 23.68 9.57 14.57
C ARG A 182 24.20 10.95 14.25
#